data_AF-A0A7C7R240-F1
#
_entry.id   AF-A0A7C7R240-F1
#
_cell.length_a   1.000
_cell.length_b   1.000
_cell.length_c   1.000
_cell.angle_alpha   90.00
_cell.angle_beta   90.00
_cell.angle_gamma   90.00
#
_symmetry.space_group_name_H-M   'P 1'
#
loop_
_entity.id
_entity.type
_entity.pdbx_description
1 polymer ?
#
loop_
_entity_poly.entity_id
_entity_poly.type
_entity_poly.pdbx_seq_one_letter_code
_entity_poly.pdbx_strand_id
1 'polypeptide(L)'
;MLDRLFRLSEHRSNTRTELLAGVTTFLTMAYIIFLQPAVLSGAIAGTPTGMDFGAVTTATCLAAALGCGLMAFLARYPIAQAPGMGENFFFVATVGAIAAAAQEGSIQLGTTQPWQLALGIVFVAGVLFIAVSLLGVQSKLLEAISPSMRHAIAVGIGLFIAFIGLRNAGLVVVAGGNLHLNPQFASPDLIVFFFGLLVTASLHALRVRGSIIWGILAATALAVALKLGLPWLPESISGSAVIKESKLMRDFFIADRLVAPPPPLGPTLLKMDLVKTLSFSMLHFTLPFILIFLFMDVFDTLGTLIGVSEQAGLIREGKLPRMKEALLSDAIGTTAGAALGTSTVTSFIESAAGVEQGGRTGLTALVVAVLFLL
;
A
#
# COMPACT_ATOMS: atom_id res chain seq x y z
N MET A 1 -27.33 -12.44 -9.60
CA MET A 1 -26.97 -12.35 -8.16
C MET A 1 -26.03 -11.18 -7.88
N LEU A 2 -24.88 -11.06 -8.56
CA LEU A 2 -23.92 -9.96 -8.36
C LEU A 2 -24.54 -8.56 -8.53
N ASP A 3 -25.38 -8.37 -9.55
CA ASP A 3 -26.08 -7.10 -9.77
C ASP A 3 -27.01 -6.71 -8.61
N ARG A 4 -27.67 -7.67 -7.96
CA ARG A 4 -28.52 -7.39 -6.77
C ARG A 4 -27.68 -7.06 -5.53
N LEU A 5 -26.52 -7.70 -5.36
CA LEU A 5 -25.66 -7.51 -4.19
C LEU A 5 -24.93 -6.16 -4.23
N PHE A 6 -24.34 -5.82 -5.38
CA PHE A 6 -23.52 -4.63 -5.58
C PHE A 6 -24.25 -3.49 -6.30
N ARG A 7 -25.49 -3.70 -6.76
CA ARG A 7 -26.31 -2.69 -7.44
C ARG A 7 -25.62 -2.10 -8.66
N LEU A 8 -25.03 -2.97 -9.49
CA LEU A 8 -24.18 -2.57 -10.64
C LEU A 8 -24.94 -1.63 -11.59
N SER A 9 -26.19 -1.99 -11.89
CA SER A 9 -27.08 -1.21 -12.76
C SER A 9 -27.41 0.18 -12.18
N GLU A 10 -27.60 0.30 -10.86
CA GLU A 10 -27.84 1.61 -10.18
C GLU A 10 -26.60 2.51 -10.27
N HIS A 11 -25.41 1.91 -10.27
CA HIS A 11 -24.13 2.60 -10.39
C HIS A 11 -23.65 2.76 -11.85
N ARG A 12 -24.51 2.45 -12.84
CA ARG A 12 -24.20 2.51 -14.29
C ARG A 12 -22.95 1.71 -14.67
N SER A 13 -22.69 0.61 -13.96
CA SER A 13 -21.56 -0.29 -14.18
C SER A 13 -22.04 -1.70 -14.57
N ASN A 14 -21.11 -2.56 -14.99
CA ASN A 14 -21.37 -3.96 -15.30
C ASN A 14 -20.21 -4.85 -14.81
N THR A 15 -20.43 -6.16 -14.74
CA THR A 15 -19.46 -7.12 -14.21
C THR A 15 -18.10 -7.08 -14.93
N ARG A 16 -18.10 -6.89 -16.26
CA ARG A 16 -16.85 -6.81 -17.03
C ARG A 16 -16.06 -5.56 -16.66
N THR A 17 -16.73 -4.42 -16.52
CA THR A 17 -16.11 -3.16 -16.10
C THR A 17 -15.52 -3.27 -14.70
N GLU A 18 -16.28 -3.82 -13.74
CA GLU A 18 -15.78 -3.98 -12.36
C GLU A 18 -14.62 -4.98 -12.25
N LEU A 19 -14.64 -6.05 -13.04
CA LEU A 19 -13.52 -7.01 -13.08
C LEU A 19 -12.26 -6.36 -13.63
N LEU A 20 -12.37 -5.61 -14.74
CA LEU A 20 -11.24 -4.91 -15.33
C LEU A 20 -10.72 -3.80 -14.41
N ALA A 21 -11.63 -3.07 -13.75
CA ALA A 21 -11.30 -2.07 -12.75
C ALA A 21 -10.54 -2.70 -11.57
N GLY A 22 -11.02 -3.82 -11.03
CA GLY A 22 -10.36 -4.53 -9.93
C GLY A 22 -8.97 -5.03 -10.31
N VAL A 23 -8.83 -5.62 -11.50
CA VAL A 23 -7.52 -6.05 -12.04
C VAL A 23 -6.59 -4.83 -12.21
N THR A 24 -7.11 -3.70 -12.70
CA THR A 24 -6.32 -2.47 -12.86
C THR A 24 -5.84 -1.97 -11.50
N THR A 25 -6.75 -1.85 -10.52
CA THR A 25 -6.41 -1.42 -9.16
C THR A 25 -5.36 -2.34 -8.54
N PHE A 26 -5.56 -3.65 -8.63
CA PHE A 26 -4.60 -4.63 -8.12
C PHE A 26 -3.22 -4.46 -8.77
N LEU A 27 -3.14 -4.39 -10.09
CA LEU A 27 -1.87 -4.23 -10.79
C LEU A 27 -1.16 -2.92 -10.42
N THR A 28 -1.91 -1.83 -10.16
CA THR A 28 -1.32 -0.56 -9.73
C THR A 28 -0.79 -0.58 -8.30
N MET A 29 -1.35 -1.42 -7.42
CA MET A 29 -0.90 -1.55 -6.03
C MET A 29 -0.06 -2.79 -5.74
N ALA A 30 0.11 -3.71 -6.71
CA ALA A 30 0.77 -5.01 -6.52
C ALA A 30 2.22 -4.90 -6.03
N TYR A 31 2.86 -3.75 -6.23
CA TYR A 31 4.19 -3.47 -5.67
C TYR A 31 4.22 -3.64 -4.14
N ILE A 32 3.09 -3.47 -3.43
CA ILE A 32 3.01 -3.58 -1.98
C ILE A 32 3.39 -4.98 -1.49
N ILE A 33 3.15 -6.01 -2.31
CA ILE A 33 3.49 -7.41 -2.00
C ILE A 33 4.99 -7.56 -1.72
N PHE A 34 5.83 -6.76 -2.38
CA PHE A 34 7.29 -6.80 -2.22
C PHE A 34 7.82 -5.63 -1.41
N LEU A 35 7.22 -4.45 -1.57
CA LEU A 35 7.70 -3.24 -0.92
C LEU A 35 7.44 -3.28 0.60
N GLN A 36 6.27 -3.79 1.01
CA GLN A 36 5.93 -3.88 2.42
C GLN A 36 6.90 -4.77 3.22
N PRO A 37 7.15 -6.03 2.83
CA PRO A 37 8.15 -6.86 3.50
C PRO A 37 9.56 -6.30 3.36
N ALA A 38 9.93 -5.65 2.24
CA ALA A 38 11.24 -5.02 2.11
C ALA A 38 11.45 -3.87 3.12
N VAL A 39 10.40 -3.11 3.43
CA VAL A 39 10.44 -2.01 4.41
C VAL A 39 10.42 -2.57 5.84
N LEU A 40 9.48 -3.46 6.15
CA LEU A 40 9.29 -3.99 7.51
C LEU A 40 10.35 -4.99 7.94
N SER A 41 10.94 -5.75 7.01
CA SER A 41 12.04 -6.70 7.28
C SER A 41 13.41 -6.11 6.97
N GLY A 42 13.46 -4.84 6.55
CA GLY A 42 14.69 -4.12 6.24
C GLY A 42 15.47 -3.65 7.47
N ALA A 43 16.39 -2.71 7.23
CA ALA A 43 17.15 -2.07 8.29
C ALA A 43 16.88 -0.56 8.33
N ILE A 44 16.93 0.01 9.53
CA ILE A 44 16.67 1.44 9.80
C ILE A 44 17.86 1.98 10.55
N ALA A 45 18.51 3.01 10.03
CA ALA A 45 19.75 3.53 10.63
C ALA A 45 20.79 2.42 10.93
N GLY A 46 20.81 1.35 10.11
CA GLY A 46 21.72 0.21 10.25
C GLY A 46 21.27 -0.91 11.20
N THR A 47 20.13 -0.76 11.91
CA THR A 47 19.59 -1.84 12.75
C THR A 47 18.52 -2.63 12.00
N PRO A 48 18.65 -3.96 11.87
CA PRO A 48 17.61 -4.79 11.28
C PRO A 48 16.38 -4.79 12.19
N THR A 49 15.19 -4.67 11.60
CA THR A 49 13.93 -4.74 12.36
C THR A 49 13.73 -6.12 12.99
N GLY A 50 14.24 -7.18 12.35
CA GLY A 50 14.12 -8.57 12.81
C GLY A 50 12.80 -9.24 12.41
N MET A 51 11.98 -8.61 11.57
CA MET A 51 10.78 -9.24 11.02
C MET A 51 11.12 -10.14 9.84
N ASP A 52 10.49 -11.31 9.75
CA ASP A 52 10.70 -12.25 8.64
C ASP A 52 10.04 -11.76 7.34
N PHE A 53 10.80 -11.69 6.25
CA PHE A 53 10.33 -11.19 4.96
C PHE A 53 9.16 -11.99 4.42
N GLY A 54 9.24 -13.32 4.49
CA GLY A 54 8.18 -14.20 3.99
C GLY A 54 6.89 -14.06 4.79
N ALA A 55 6.99 -14.08 6.12
CA ALA A 55 5.86 -13.92 7.01
C ALA A 55 5.17 -12.56 6.83
N VAL A 56 5.93 -11.47 6.69
CA VAL A 56 5.36 -10.14 6.40
C VAL A 56 4.71 -10.10 5.02
N THR A 57 5.27 -10.78 4.02
CA THR A 57 4.65 -10.90 2.68
C THR A 57 3.26 -11.54 2.79
N THR A 58 3.18 -12.70 3.47
CA THR A 58 1.91 -13.40 3.67
C THR A 58 0.93 -12.57 4.52
N ALA A 59 1.41 -11.91 5.57
CA ALA A 59 0.60 -11.03 6.40
C ALA A 59 0.01 -9.87 5.59
N THR A 60 0.81 -9.27 4.69
CA THR A 60 0.41 -8.19 3.78
C THR A 60 -0.72 -8.63 2.87
N CYS A 61 -0.57 -9.76 2.19
CA CYS A 61 -1.58 -10.28 1.27
C CYS A 61 -2.88 -10.64 1.99
N LEU A 62 -2.80 -11.32 3.14
CA LEU A 62 -3.98 -11.71 3.92
C LEU A 62 -4.71 -10.49 4.50
N ALA A 63 -3.97 -9.51 5.02
CA ALA A 63 -4.55 -8.30 5.59
C ALA A 63 -5.19 -7.42 4.50
N ALA A 64 -4.53 -7.28 3.34
CA ALA A 64 -5.10 -6.59 2.18
C ALA A 64 -6.35 -7.29 1.65
N ALA A 65 -6.34 -8.62 1.54
CA ALA A 65 -7.49 -9.40 1.14
C ALA A 65 -8.68 -9.23 2.10
N LEU A 66 -8.42 -9.27 3.41
CA LEU A 66 -9.44 -9.05 4.43
C LEU A 66 -10.02 -7.62 4.33
N GLY A 67 -9.16 -6.60 4.30
CA GLY A 67 -9.59 -5.20 4.18
C GLY A 67 -10.41 -4.96 2.91
N CYS A 68 -9.88 -5.37 1.76
CA CYS A 68 -10.59 -5.28 0.47
C CYS A 68 -11.95 -6.01 0.51
N GLY A 69 -12.00 -7.19 1.12
CA GLY A 69 -13.24 -7.95 1.30
C GLY A 69 -14.25 -7.24 2.18
N LEU A 70 -13.81 -6.68 3.32
CA LEU A 70 -14.65 -5.87 4.20
C LEU A 70 -15.16 -4.61 3.48
N MET A 71 -14.31 -3.94 2.70
CA MET A 71 -14.71 -2.75 1.93
C MET A 71 -15.75 -3.11 0.87
N ALA A 72 -15.60 -4.26 0.23
CA ALA A 72 -16.55 -4.78 -0.73
C ALA A 72 -17.93 -5.02 -0.11
N PHE A 73 -18.01 -5.67 1.06
CA PHE A 73 -19.29 -6.08 1.63
C PHE A 73 -19.93 -5.04 2.56
N LEU A 74 -19.13 -4.37 3.39
CA LEU A 74 -19.61 -3.38 4.36
C LEU A 74 -19.95 -2.05 3.67
N ALA A 75 -18.97 -1.44 2.99
CA ALA A 75 -19.14 -0.12 2.39
C ALA A 75 -19.63 -0.16 0.93
N ARG A 76 -19.33 -1.26 0.23
CA ARG A 76 -19.64 -1.48 -1.19
C ARG A 76 -18.97 -0.46 -2.10
N TYR A 77 -17.74 -0.07 -1.78
CA TYR A 77 -16.97 0.88 -2.56
C TYR A 77 -15.87 0.22 -3.39
N PRO A 78 -15.52 0.80 -4.56
CA PRO A 78 -14.47 0.30 -5.45
C PRO A 78 -13.07 0.69 -4.94
N ILE A 79 -12.86 0.63 -3.63
CA ILE A 79 -11.66 1.10 -2.95
C ILE A 79 -10.94 -0.13 -2.40
N ALA A 80 -9.71 -0.34 -2.83
CA ALA A 80 -8.85 -1.37 -2.28
C ALA A 80 -8.21 -0.91 -0.97
N GLN A 81 -7.86 -1.86 -0.13
CA GLN A 81 -7.15 -1.65 1.12
C GLN A 81 -5.91 -2.52 1.17
N ALA A 82 -4.80 -1.97 1.65
CA ALA A 82 -3.54 -2.67 1.87
C ALA A 82 -2.69 -1.88 2.89
N PRO A 83 -1.49 -2.35 3.28
CA PRO A 83 -0.68 -1.63 4.26
C PRO A 83 -0.20 -0.23 3.83
N GLY A 84 -0.56 0.82 4.57
CA GLY A 84 -0.37 2.22 4.18
C GLY A 84 1.10 2.66 4.09
N MET A 85 1.55 3.10 2.91
CA MET A 85 2.99 3.35 2.66
C MET A 85 3.63 4.38 3.60
N GLY A 86 2.94 5.48 3.92
CA GLY A 86 3.45 6.47 4.88
C GLY A 86 3.57 5.88 6.30
N GLU A 87 2.59 5.09 6.67
CA GLU A 87 2.47 4.45 7.99
C GLU A 87 3.50 3.34 8.17
N ASN A 88 3.86 2.64 7.09
CA ASN A 88 4.90 1.61 7.09
C ASN A 88 6.27 2.20 7.44
N PHE A 89 6.62 3.37 6.90
CA PHE A 89 7.86 4.07 7.27
C PHE A 89 7.81 4.60 8.70
N PHE A 90 6.66 5.11 9.15
CA PHE A 90 6.50 5.56 10.53
C PHE A 90 6.56 4.40 11.53
N PHE A 91 6.01 3.23 11.19
CA PHE A 91 6.15 1.99 11.95
C PHE A 91 7.61 1.61 12.12
N VAL A 92 8.32 1.54 11.01
CA VAL A 92 9.76 1.29 10.98
C VAL A 92 10.48 2.32 11.89
N ALA A 93 10.24 3.63 11.72
CA ALA A 93 10.83 4.65 12.61
C ALA A 93 10.49 4.44 14.10
N THR A 94 9.27 4.00 14.41
CA THR A 94 8.83 3.66 15.77
C THR A 94 9.58 2.45 16.33
N VAL A 95 9.82 1.42 15.52
CA VAL A 95 10.68 0.28 15.90
C VAL A 95 12.09 0.76 16.27
N GLY A 96 12.66 1.66 15.48
CA GLY A 96 13.96 2.27 15.77
C GLY A 96 13.96 3.08 17.07
N ALA A 97 12.92 3.89 17.30
CA ALA A 97 12.77 4.68 18.53
C ALA A 97 12.64 3.77 19.77
N ILE A 98 11.90 2.67 19.68
CA ILE A 98 11.78 1.66 20.74
C ILE A 98 13.15 1.01 21.00
N ALA A 99 13.88 0.64 19.96
CA ALA A 99 15.20 0.02 20.09
C ALA A 99 16.20 0.97 20.77
N ALA A 100 16.22 2.25 20.37
CA ALA A 100 17.08 3.26 20.98
C ALA A 100 16.73 3.51 22.45
N ALA A 101 15.44 3.69 22.77
CA ALA A 101 14.97 3.86 24.14
C ALA A 101 15.36 2.69 25.05
N ALA A 102 15.30 1.46 24.52
CA ALA A 102 15.72 0.27 25.25
C ALA A 102 17.24 0.20 25.49
N GLN A 103 18.04 0.64 24.51
CA GLN A 103 19.51 0.72 24.66
C GLN A 103 19.93 1.77 25.68
N GLU A 104 19.22 2.89 25.73
CA GLU A 104 19.42 3.95 26.73
C GLU A 104 18.93 3.57 28.12
N GLY A 105 18.20 2.45 28.26
CA GLY A 105 17.63 1.99 29.52
C GLY A 105 16.40 2.75 29.98
N SER A 106 15.83 3.62 29.14
CA SER A 106 14.60 4.37 29.46
C SER A 106 13.36 3.48 29.48
N ILE A 107 13.39 2.37 28.74
CA ILE A 107 12.34 1.33 28.74
C ILE A 107 12.93 -0.06 28.90
N GLN A 108 12.17 -0.98 29.51
CA GLN A 108 12.59 -2.36 29.74
C GLN A 108 11.85 -3.34 28.82
N LEU A 109 12.51 -3.72 27.72
CA LEU A 109 11.95 -4.64 26.73
C LEU A 109 12.01 -6.12 27.14
N GLY A 110 12.86 -6.53 28.08
CA GLY A 110 12.97 -7.94 28.49
C GLY A 110 13.17 -8.88 27.28
N THR A 111 12.27 -9.85 27.10
CA THR A 111 12.27 -10.79 25.96
C THR A 111 11.58 -10.25 24.70
N THR A 112 10.93 -9.09 24.79
CA THR A 112 10.12 -8.49 23.72
C THR A 112 11.01 -7.80 22.71
N GLN A 113 10.82 -8.07 21.43
CA GLN A 113 11.53 -7.38 20.37
C GLN A 113 10.87 -6.02 20.07
N PRO A 114 11.64 -4.99 19.63
CA PRO A 114 11.09 -3.67 19.33
C PRO A 114 9.89 -3.68 18.36
N TRP A 115 9.94 -4.51 17.33
CA TRP A 115 8.86 -4.66 16.35
C TRP A 115 7.60 -5.30 16.93
N GLN A 116 7.72 -6.18 17.94
CA GLN A 116 6.57 -6.79 18.62
C GLN A 116 5.81 -5.76 19.44
N LEU A 117 6.53 -4.85 20.10
CA LEU A 117 5.93 -3.73 20.81
C LEU A 117 5.27 -2.74 19.83
N ALA A 118 5.91 -2.47 18.68
CA ALA A 118 5.34 -1.63 17.63
C ALA A 118 4.05 -2.22 17.04
N LEU A 119 3.99 -3.54 16.77
CA LEU A 119 2.74 -4.20 16.35
C LEU A 119 1.64 -4.07 17.42
N GLY A 120 2.01 -4.17 18.70
CA GLY A 120 1.07 -3.94 19.80
C GLY A 120 0.50 -2.52 19.80
N ILE A 121 1.34 -1.51 19.54
CA ILE A 121 0.93 -0.11 19.39
C ILE A 121 -0.08 0.04 18.24
N VAL A 122 0.22 -0.51 17.05
CA VAL A 122 -0.68 -0.47 15.89
C VAL A 122 -1.99 -1.20 16.16
N PHE A 123 -1.94 -2.36 16.82
CA PHE A 123 -3.13 -3.11 17.19
C PHE A 123 -4.06 -2.29 18.11
N VAL A 124 -3.51 -1.68 19.16
CA VAL A 124 -4.28 -0.83 20.08
C VAL A 124 -4.83 0.40 19.36
N ALA A 125 -4.03 1.04 18.49
CA ALA A 125 -4.49 2.15 17.65
C ALA A 125 -5.68 1.74 16.76
N GLY A 126 -5.61 0.58 16.10
CA GLY A 126 -6.71 0.03 15.31
C GLY A 126 -7.97 -0.26 16.14
N VAL A 127 -7.83 -0.83 17.33
CA VAL A 127 -8.97 -1.06 18.25
C VAL A 127 -9.60 0.27 18.68
N LEU A 128 -8.79 1.28 18.99
CA LEU A 128 -9.28 2.62 19.28
C LEU A 128 -9.97 3.23 18.06
N PHE A 129 -9.43 3.01 16.85
CA PHE A 129 -10.04 3.48 15.62
C PHE A 129 -11.39 2.81 15.35
N ILE A 130 -11.54 1.51 15.63
CA ILE A 130 -12.85 0.82 15.60
C ILE A 130 -13.81 1.53 16.57
N ALA A 131 -13.38 1.78 17.81
CA ALA A 131 -14.22 2.44 18.81
C ALA A 131 -14.68 3.84 18.36
N VAL A 132 -13.76 4.66 17.86
CA VAL A 132 -14.07 6.01 17.33
C VAL A 132 -14.97 5.93 16.10
N SER A 133 -14.77 4.93 15.24
CA SER A 133 -15.61 4.68 14.05
C SER A 133 -17.04 4.31 14.40
N LEU A 134 -17.22 3.51 15.46
CA LEU A 134 -18.54 3.17 15.96
C LEU A 134 -19.27 4.39 16.55
N LEU A 135 -18.53 5.30 17.22
CA LEU A 135 -19.05 6.56 17.75
C LEU A 135 -19.39 7.59 16.65
N GLY A 136 -18.89 7.41 15.43
CA GLY A 136 -19.24 8.25 14.27
C GLY A 136 -18.62 9.64 14.28
N VAL A 137 -17.62 9.88 15.13
CA VAL A 137 -16.98 11.20 15.31
C VAL A 137 -16.27 11.65 14.04
N GLN A 138 -15.75 10.73 13.21
CA GLN A 138 -14.96 11.10 12.02
C GLN A 138 -15.80 11.74 10.89
N SER A 139 -17.11 11.46 10.84
CA SER A 139 -18.00 12.10 9.85
C SER A 139 -18.01 13.62 10.00
N LYS A 140 -17.97 14.11 11.24
CA LYS A 140 -17.89 15.55 11.57
C LYS A 140 -16.53 16.15 11.23
N LEU A 141 -15.46 15.37 11.37
CA LEU A 141 -14.11 15.81 11.02
C LEU A 141 -14.00 16.13 9.53
N LEU A 142 -14.68 15.34 8.69
CA LEU A 142 -14.70 15.51 7.24
C LEU A 142 -15.57 16.68 6.79
N GLU A 143 -16.70 16.93 7.47
CA GLU A 143 -17.51 18.13 7.24
C GLU A 143 -16.73 19.42 7.55
N ALA A 144 -15.73 19.36 8.43
CA ALA A 144 -14.82 20.46 8.72
C ALA A 144 -13.74 20.66 7.64
N ILE A 145 -13.52 19.70 6.73
CA ILE A 145 -12.54 19.81 5.64
C ILE A 145 -13.13 20.68 4.53
N SER A 146 -12.52 21.85 4.31
CA SER A 146 -12.92 22.75 3.22
C SER A 146 -12.77 22.11 1.83
N PRO A 147 -13.57 22.52 0.81
CA PRO A 147 -13.38 22.05 -0.56
C PRO A 147 -11.95 22.25 -1.08
N SER A 148 -11.31 23.38 -0.74
CA SER A 148 -9.91 23.65 -1.09
C SER A 148 -8.96 22.63 -0.49
N MET A 149 -9.17 22.20 0.76
CA MET A 149 -8.40 21.12 1.38
C MET A 149 -8.63 19.78 0.67
N ARG A 150 -9.87 19.47 0.25
CA ARG A 150 -10.15 18.24 -0.51
C ARG A 150 -9.38 18.19 -1.84
N HIS A 151 -9.35 19.29 -2.58
CA HIS A 151 -8.56 19.36 -3.82
C HIS A 151 -7.05 19.31 -3.56
N ALA A 152 -6.56 19.99 -2.51
CA ALA A 152 -5.15 19.94 -2.12
C ALA A 152 -4.72 18.53 -1.72
N ILE A 153 -5.57 17.77 -1.01
CA ILE A 153 -5.35 16.36 -0.68
C ILE A 153 -5.20 15.55 -1.97
N ALA A 154 -6.13 15.65 -2.92
CA ALA A 154 -6.05 14.90 -4.17
C ALA A 154 -4.77 15.21 -4.97
N VAL A 155 -4.40 16.49 -5.11
CA VAL A 155 -3.17 16.91 -5.81
C VAL A 155 -1.91 16.43 -5.07
N GLY A 156 -1.87 16.60 -3.74
CA GLY A 156 -0.75 16.18 -2.91
C GLY A 156 -0.50 14.68 -3.01
N ILE A 157 -1.56 13.87 -2.93
CA ILE A 157 -1.44 12.42 -3.08
C ILE A 157 -0.97 12.06 -4.50
N GLY A 158 -1.52 12.68 -5.55
CA GLY A 158 -1.08 12.44 -6.93
C GLY A 158 0.41 12.73 -7.16
N LEU A 159 0.91 13.86 -6.66
CA LEU A 159 2.33 14.22 -6.73
C LEU A 159 3.22 13.25 -5.95
N PHE A 160 2.75 12.77 -4.80
CA PHE A 160 3.49 11.82 -3.98
C PHE A 160 3.61 10.43 -4.65
N ILE A 161 2.52 9.92 -5.25
CA ILE A 161 2.56 8.67 -6.04
C ILE A 161 3.53 8.81 -7.21
N ALA A 162 3.46 9.94 -7.94
CA ALA A 162 4.37 10.21 -9.03
C ALA A 162 5.82 10.19 -8.53
N PHE A 163 6.11 10.84 -7.40
CA PHE A 163 7.43 10.83 -6.78
C PHE A 163 7.91 9.43 -6.39
N ILE A 164 7.08 8.60 -5.76
CA ILE A 164 7.42 7.20 -5.43
C ILE A 164 7.73 6.43 -6.71
N GLY A 165 6.94 6.60 -7.77
CA GLY A 165 7.18 6.01 -9.08
C GLY A 165 8.55 6.40 -9.64
N LEU A 166 8.91 7.69 -9.61
CA LEU A 166 10.21 8.18 -10.09
C LEU A 166 11.39 7.66 -9.24
N ARG A 167 11.20 7.52 -7.92
CA ARG A 167 12.19 6.95 -7.00
C ARG A 167 12.38 5.45 -7.23
N ASN A 168 11.30 4.72 -7.46
CA ASN A 168 11.35 3.29 -7.72
C ASN A 168 11.90 2.96 -9.11
N ALA A 169 11.59 3.78 -10.12
CA ALA A 169 12.20 3.70 -11.46
C ALA A 169 13.70 4.05 -11.47
N GLY A 170 14.21 4.66 -10.38
CA GLY A 170 15.59 5.09 -10.28
C GLY A 170 15.89 6.39 -11.02
N LEU A 171 14.88 7.20 -11.37
CA LEU A 171 15.08 8.55 -11.93
C LEU A 171 15.46 9.55 -10.84
N VAL A 172 14.81 9.43 -9.68
CA VAL A 172 15.12 10.20 -8.47
C VAL A 172 15.87 9.29 -7.51
N VAL A 173 17.09 9.68 -7.15
CA VAL A 173 17.97 8.94 -6.24
C VAL A 173 18.30 9.80 -5.02
N VAL A 174 18.44 9.15 -3.86
CA VAL A 174 18.87 9.83 -2.63
C VAL A 174 20.35 9.56 -2.43
N ALA A 175 21.18 10.61 -2.48
CA ALA A 175 22.61 10.53 -2.23
C ALA A 175 23.00 11.55 -1.15
N GLY A 176 23.59 11.07 -0.05
CA GLY A 176 23.97 11.94 1.07
C GLY A 176 22.80 12.65 1.76
N GLY A 177 21.60 12.06 1.74
CA GLY A 177 20.38 12.67 2.30
C GLY A 177 19.68 13.69 1.38
N ASN A 178 20.27 14.00 0.22
CA ASN A 178 19.69 14.93 -0.75
C ASN A 178 19.08 14.19 -1.94
N LEU A 179 18.04 14.78 -2.53
CA LEU A 179 17.36 14.27 -3.73
C LEU A 179 18.09 14.74 -4.98
N HIS A 180 18.63 13.80 -5.76
CA HIS A 180 19.31 14.07 -7.02
C HIS A 180 18.62 13.33 -8.17
N LEU A 181 18.77 13.85 -9.39
CA LEU A 181 18.43 13.12 -10.61
C LEU A 181 19.54 12.12 -10.92
N ASN A 182 19.15 10.93 -11.40
CA ASN A 182 20.08 9.91 -11.81
C ASN A 182 20.86 10.37 -13.07
N PRO A 183 22.20 10.44 -13.02
CA PRO A 183 22.99 10.87 -14.18
C PRO A 183 23.05 9.80 -15.28
N GLN A 184 22.75 8.53 -14.99
CA GLN A 184 22.79 7.41 -15.93
C GLN A 184 21.41 7.12 -16.54
N PHE A 185 20.96 8.00 -17.43
CA PHE A 185 19.67 7.89 -18.15
C PHE A 185 19.54 6.65 -19.05
N ALA A 186 20.66 6.04 -19.44
CA ALA A 186 20.70 4.84 -20.29
C ALA A 186 20.63 3.53 -19.47
N SER A 187 20.28 3.59 -18.19
CA SER A 187 20.10 2.37 -17.39
C SER A 187 18.91 1.54 -17.88
N PRO A 188 18.98 0.20 -17.81
CA PRO A 188 17.85 -0.66 -18.21
C PRO A 188 16.55 -0.31 -17.47
N ASP A 189 16.64 0.08 -16.20
CA ASP A 189 15.48 0.47 -15.37
C ASP A 189 14.75 1.69 -15.93
N LEU A 190 15.51 2.73 -16.30
CA LEU A 190 14.94 3.95 -16.87
C LEU A 190 14.39 3.74 -18.27
N ILE A 191 15.03 2.89 -19.08
CA ILE A 191 14.53 2.51 -20.41
C ILE A 191 13.16 1.85 -20.29
N VAL A 192 13.02 0.86 -19.40
CA VAL A 192 11.73 0.18 -19.15
C VAL A 192 10.69 1.18 -18.64
N PHE A 193 11.06 2.05 -17.71
CA PHE A 193 10.17 3.08 -17.17
C PHE A 193 9.66 4.04 -18.26
N PHE A 194 10.56 4.68 -19.02
CA PHE A 194 10.17 5.64 -20.05
C PHE A 194 9.36 4.98 -21.16
N PHE A 195 9.71 3.76 -21.55
CA PHE A 195 8.93 3.00 -22.53
C PHE A 195 7.50 2.73 -22.02
N GLY A 196 7.36 2.20 -20.81
CA GLY A 196 6.05 1.96 -20.20
C GLY A 196 5.21 3.22 -20.06
N LEU A 197 5.83 4.32 -19.62
CA LEU A 197 5.19 5.62 -19.50
C LEU A 197 4.72 6.16 -20.86
N LEU A 198 5.57 6.09 -21.89
CA LEU A 198 5.23 6.55 -23.25
C LEU A 198 4.10 5.72 -23.85
N VAL A 199 4.12 4.39 -23.70
CA VAL A 199 3.04 3.51 -24.16
C VAL A 199 1.74 3.86 -23.43
N THR A 200 1.78 3.99 -22.10
CA THR A 200 0.61 4.37 -21.29
C THR A 200 0.04 5.71 -21.73
N ALA A 201 0.89 6.74 -21.82
CA ALA A 201 0.50 8.10 -22.19
C ALA A 201 -0.07 8.16 -23.61
N SER A 202 0.54 7.45 -24.56
CA SER A 202 0.07 7.38 -25.95
C SER A 202 -1.31 6.70 -26.03
N LEU A 203 -1.47 5.54 -25.40
CA LEU A 203 -2.75 4.83 -25.37
C LEU A 203 -3.83 5.62 -24.63
N HIS A 204 -3.45 6.33 -23.57
CA HIS A 204 -4.35 7.20 -22.81
C HIS A 204 -4.80 8.41 -23.65
N ALA A 205 -3.87 9.06 -24.36
CA ALA A 205 -4.19 10.15 -25.29
C ALA A 205 -5.11 9.68 -26.44
N LEU A 206 -4.92 8.45 -26.91
CA LEU A 206 -5.79 7.79 -27.88
C LEU A 206 -7.11 7.27 -27.29
N ARG A 207 -7.37 7.49 -26.00
CA ARG A 207 -8.57 7.05 -25.26
C ARG A 207 -8.81 5.53 -25.35
N VAL A 208 -7.75 4.74 -25.42
CA VAL A 208 -7.82 3.28 -25.42
C VAL A 208 -8.16 2.78 -24.01
N ARG A 209 -9.21 1.95 -23.90
CA ARG A 209 -9.62 1.36 -22.61
C ARG A 209 -8.51 0.45 -22.08
N GLY A 210 -8.22 0.54 -20.78
CA GLY A 210 -7.13 -0.21 -20.16
C GLY A 210 -5.73 0.30 -20.53
N SER A 211 -5.57 1.56 -20.93
CA SER A 211 -4.26 2.15 -21.30
C SER A 211 -3.16 1.88 -20.27
N ILE A 212 -3.49 1.94 -18.98
CA ILE A 212 -2.58 1.64 -17.86
C ILE A 212 -2.15 0.16 -17.88
N ILE A 213 -3.10 -0.77 -18.02
CA ILE A 213 -2.79 -2.22 -18.08
C ILE A 213 -1.89 -2.52 -19.28
N TRP A 214 -2.20 -1.98 -20.45
CA TRP A 214 -1.38 -2.18 -21.64
C TRP A 214 0.02 -1.60 -21.49
N GLY A 215 0.15 -0.45 -20.83
CA GLY A 215 1.44 0.14 -20.48
C GLY A 215 2.27 -0.76 -19.55
N ILE A 216 1.65 -1.31 -18.50
CA ILE A 216 2.29 -2.27 -17.59
C ILE A 216 2.75 -3.50 -18.36
N LEU A 217 1.87 -4.12 -19.15
CA LEU A 217 2.21 -5.31 -19.95
C LEU A 217 3.34 -5.06 -20.95
N ALA A 218 3.32 -3.90 -21.62
CA ALA A 218 4.38 -3.53 -22.56
C ALA A 218 5.72 -3.32 -21.83
N ALA A 219 5.72 -2.63 -20.69
CA ALA A 219 6.91 -2.46 -19.86
C ALA A 219 7.46 -3.81 -19.37
N THR A 220 6.60 -4.71 -18.92
CA THR A 220 6.98 -6.07 -18.51
C THR A 220 7.55 -6.87 -19.68
N ALA A 221 6.94 -6.81 -20.87
CA ALA A 221 7.46 -7.49 -22.05
C ALA A 221 8.84 -6.98 -22.44
N LEU A 222 9.08 -5.66 -22.38
CA LEU A 222 10.39 -5.08 -22.62
C LEU A 222 11.40 -5.49 -21.53
N ALA A 223 11.01 -5.50 -20.26
CA ALA A 223 11.85 -5.94 -19.16
C ALA A 223 12.31 -7.40 -19.35
N VAL A 224 11.39 -8.30 -19.72
CA VAL A 224 11.72 -9.70 -20.02
C VAL A 224 12.65 -9.81 -21.22
N ALA A 225 12.38 -9.07 -22.30
CA ALA A 225 13.23 -9.07 -23.50
C ALA A 225 14.65 -8.57 -23.19
N LEU A 226 14.78 -7.51 -22.38
CA LEU A 226 16.08 -7.00 -21.94
C LEU A 226 16.78 -8.00 -21.03
N LYS A 227 16.10 -8.58 -20.03
CA LYS A 227 16.69 -9.56 -19.11
C LYS A 227 17.26 -10.77 -19.86
N LEU A 228 16.55 -11.27 -20.87
CA LEU A 228 16.97 -12.41 -21.69
C LEU A 228 18.02 -12.03 -22.73
N GLY A 229 18.00 -10.81 -23.27
CA GLY A 229 18.89 -10.35 -24.33
C GLY A 229 20.21 -9.73 -23.86
N LEU A 230 20.25 -9.07 -22.70
CA LEU A 230 21.44 -8.44 -22.13
C LEU A 230 22.65 -9.39 -21.99
N PRO A 231 22.48 -10.68 -21.60
CA PRO A 231 23.59 -11.64 -21.55
C PRO A 231 24.23 -11.96 -22.90
N TRP A 232 23.54 -11.71 -24.02
CA TRP A 232 24.01 -12.03 -25.38
C TRP A 232 24.74 -10.84 -26.03
N LEU A 233 24.74 -9.68 -25.39
CA LEU A 233 25.46 -8.50 -25.86
C LEU A 233 26.96 -8.61 -25.56
N PRO A 234 27.81 -7.91 -26.34
CA PRO A 234 29.25 -7.87 -26.10
C PRO A 234 29.58 -7.53 -24.64
N GLU A 235 30.63 -8.15 -24.09
CA GLU A 235 31.06 -7.94 -22.69
C GLU A 235 31.32 -6.47 -22.35
N SER A 236 31.65 -5.65 -23.34
CA SER A 236 31.80 -4.19 -23.20
C SER A 236 30.52 -3.48 -22.72
N ILE A 237 29.35 -4.03 -23.01
CA ILE A 237 28.04 -3.48 -22.63
C ILE A 237 27.50 -4.25 -21.43
N SER A 238 27.45 -5.58 -21.49
CA SER A 238 26.89 -6.44 -20.43
C SER A 238 27.72 -6.43 -19.13
N GLY A 239 29.01 -6.10 -19.23
CA GLY A 239 29.92 -5.95 -18.09
C GLY A 239 29.82 -4.61 -17.37
N SER A 240 29.12 -3.61 -17.93
CA SER A 240 29.07 -2.25 -17.37
C SER A 240 28.40 -2.22 -15.98
N ALA A 241 28.93 -1.39 -15.08
CA ALA A 241 28.40 -1.25 -13.72
C ALA A 241 26.91 -0.85 -13.72
N VAL A 242 26.50 0.00 -14.68
CA VAL A 242 25.12 0.46 -14.86
C VAL A 242 24.14 -0.71 -15.09
N ILE A 243 24.56 -1.76 -15.80
CA ILE A 243 23.71 -2.92 -16.08
C ILE A 243 23.74 -3.90 -14.90
N LYS A 244 24.92 -4.18 -14.32
CA LYS A 244 25.03 -5.13 -13.19
C LYS A 244 24.32 -4.64 -11.92
N GLU A 245 24.32 -3.33 -11.68
CA GLU A 245 23.70 -2.72 -10.51
C GLU A 245 22.21 -2.40 -10.71
N SER A 246 21.70 -2.52 -11.94
CA SER A 246 20.30 -2.28 -12.28
C SER A 246 19.35 -3.21 -11.53
N LYS A 247 18.18 -2.70 -11.14
CA LYS A 247 17.13 -3.49 -10.50
C LYS A 247 16.62 -4.59 -11.40
N LEU A 248 16.59 -4.36 -12.72
CA LEU A 248 16.30 -5.41 -13.70
C LEU A 248 17.24 -6.62 -13.57
N MET A 249 18.52 -6.40 -13.26
CA MET A 249 19.48 -7.49 -13.11
C MET A 249 19.45 -8.11 -11.72
N ARG A 250 19.29 -7.30 -10.67
CA ARG A 250 19.36 -7.73 -9.26
C ARG A 250 18.06 -8.28 -8.70
N ASP A 251 16.94 -7.66 -9.04
CA ASP A 251 15.67 -7.85 -8.34
C ASP A 251 14.58 -8.48 -9.22
N PHE A 252 14.74 -8.44 -10.55
CA PHE A 252 13.80 -9.08 -11.48
C PHE A 252 14.18 -10.53 -11.75
N PHE A 253 13.30 -11.44 -11.38
CA PHE A 253 13.42 -12.88 -11.59
C PHE A 253 12.23 -13.39 -12.40
N ILE A 254 12.48 -14.32 -13.32
CA ILE A 254 11.42 -15.02 -14.03
C ILE A 254 10.92 -16.13 -13.10
N ALA A 255 9.60 -16.20 -12.91
CA ALA A 255 9.01 -17.18 -12.01
C ALA A 255 9.29 -18.62 -12.47
N ASP A 256 9.87 -19.44 -11.59
CA ASP A 256 10.16 -20.85 -11.88
C ASP A 256 8.90 -21.74 -11.84
N ARG A 257 7.83 -21.27 -11.16
CA ARG A 257 6.59 -22.02 -10.95
C ARG A 257 5.38 -21.09 -11.01
N LEU A 258 4.26 -21.62 -11.52
CA LEU A 258 3.00 -20.89 -11.63
C LEU A 258 2.24 -20.78 -10.29
N VAL A 259 2.40 -21.78 -9.41
CA VAL A 259 1.73 -21.83 -8.10
C VAL A 259 2.74 -22.28 -7.05
N ALA A 260 2.80 -21.54 -5.94
CA ALA A 260 3.59 -21.89 -4.77
C ALA A 260 2.77 -21.61 -3.50
N PRO A 261 2.92 -22.41 -2.43
CA PRO A 261 2.30 -22.08 -1.16
C PRO A 261 2.88 -20.76 -0.63
N PRO A 262 2.06 -19.92 0.05
CA PRO A 262 2.57 -18.69 0.64
C PRO A 262 3.62 -19.02 1.72
N PRO A 263 4.60 -18.13 1.95
CA PRO A 263 5.53 -18.27 3.06
C PRO A 263 4.81 -18.43 4.42
N PRO A 264 5.40 -19.16 5.37
CA PRO A 264 4.75 -19.43 6.65
C PRO A 264 4.54 -18.13 7.45
N LEU A 265 3.33 -17.94 7.98
CA LEU A 265 2.95 -16.75 8.77
C LEU A 265 3.41 -16.83 10.25
N GLY A 266 3.84 -18.01 10.71
CA GLY A 266 4.21 -18.27 12.11
C GLY A 266 5.21 -17.30 12.76
N PRO A 267 6.22 -16.75 12.04
CA PRO A 267 7.18 -15.81 12.60
C PRO A 267 6.57 -14.49 13.08
N THR A 268 5.45 -14.04 12.51
CA THR A 268 4.86 -12.72 12.80
C THR A 268 3.45 -12.81 13.39
N LEU A 269 2.72 -13.90 13.15
CA LEU A 269 1.35 -14.12 13.63
C LEU A 269 1.25 -14.01 15.16
N LEU A 270 0.40 -13.07 15.62
CA LEU A 270 0.10 -12.82 17.02
C LEU A 270 1.34 -12.60 17.91
N LYS A 271 2.43 -12.10 17.31
CA LYS A 271 3.67 -11.79 18.04
C LYS A 271 3.67 -10.42 18.71
N MET A 272 2.60 -9.64 18.56
CA MET A 272 2.43 -8.35 19.22
C MET A 272 2.43 -8.48 20.75
N ASP A 273 3.13 -7.58 21.45
CA ASP A 273 3.19 -7.58 22.91
C ASP A 273 2.21 -6.58 23.53
N LEU A 274 0.95 -7.00 23.66
CA LEU A 274 -0.11 -6.16 24.24
C LEU A 274 0.09 -5.89 25.73
N VAL A 275 0.73 -6.82 26.45
CA VAL A 275 0.94 -6.70 27.90
C VAL A 275 1.87 -5.52 28.17
N LYS A 276 2.95 -5.39 27.42
CA LYS A 276 3.85 -4.24 27.55
C LYS A 276 3.29 -2.99 26.91
N THR A 277 2.59 -3.09 25.79
CA THR A 277 1.98 -1.91 25.16
C THR A 277 1.03 -1.19 26.13
N LEU A 278 0.26 -1.94 26.93
CA LEU A 278 -0.75 -1.41 27.86
C LEU A 278 -0.30 -1.32 29.32
N SER A 279 0.92 -1.77 29.66
CA SER A 279 1.42 -1.69 31.04
C SER A 279 1.56 -0.23 31.49
N PHE A 280 1.13 0.07 32.73
CA PHE A 280 1.26 1.41 33.32
C PHE A 280 2.68 1.97 33.27
N SER A 281 3.70 1.12 33.43
CA SER A 281 5.10 1.55 33.37
C SER A 281 5.56 1.97 31.98
N MET A 282 4.94 1.44 30.92
CA MET A 282 5.29 1.69 29.52
C MET A 282 4.34 2.67 28.85
N LEU A 283 3.15 2.90 29.43
CA LEU A 283 2.08 3.67 28.81
C LEU A 283 2.51 5.10 28.47
N HIS A 284 3.33 5.74 29.30
CA HIS A 284 3.85 7.08 29.02
C HIS A 284 4.69 7.14 27.74
N PHE A 285 5.35 6.04 27.38
CA PHE A 285 6.16 5.91 26.18
C PHE A 285 5.33 5.46 24.97
N THR A 286 4.41 4.51 25.16
CA THR A 286 3.63 3.92 24.05
C THR A 286 2.45 4.79 23.62
N LEU A 287 1.82 5.52 24.54
CA LEU A 287 0.62 6.33 24.27
C LEU A 287 0.82 7.38 23.17
N PRO A 288 1.93 8.14 23.11
CA PRO A 288 2.18 9.06 22.00
C PRO A 288 2.15 8.36 20.62
N PHE A 289 2.79 7.20 20.50
CA PHE A 289 2.78 6.44 19.25
C PHE A 289 1.39 5.90 18.92
N ILE A 290 0.65 5.38 19.91
CA ILE A 290 -0.74 4.92 19.73
C ILE A 290 -1.61 6.05 19.17
N LEU A 291 -1.50 7.26 19.74
CA LEU A 291 -2.26 8.42 19.28
C LEU A 291 -1.83 8.85 17.87
N ILE A 292 -0.53 8.87 17.57
CA ILE A 292 -0.04 9.23 16.23
C ILE A 292 -0.57 8.23 15.20
N PHE A 293 -0.48 6.93 15.44
CA PHE A 293 -1.05 5.91 14.54
C PHE A 293 -2.56 6.07 14.38
N LEU A 294 -3.29 6.28 15.47
CA LEU A 294 -4.75 6.51 15.41
C LEU A 294 -5.11 7.70 14.53
N PHE A 295 -4.43 8.85 14.70
CA PHE A 295 -4.71 10.03 13.89
C PHE A 295 -4.25 9.87 12.45
N MET A 296 -3.08 9.28 12.23
CA MET A 296 -2.54 9.02 10.91
C MET A 296 -3.49 8.13 10.10
N ASP A 297 -3.95 7.02 10.68
CA ASP A 297 -4.90 6.08 10.08
C ASP A 297 -6.22 6.79 9.74
N VAL A 298 -6.79 7.53 10.71
CA VAL A 298 -8.01 8.32 10.47
C VAL A 298 -7.85 9.30 9.31
N PHE A 299 -6.75 10.06 9.25
CA PHE A 299 -6.57 11.08 8.23
C PHE A 299 -6.21 10.51 6.86
N ASP A 300 -5.41 9.45 6.79
CA ASP A 300 -5.05 8.80 5.53
C ASP A 300 -6.30 8.18 4.89
N THR A 301 -7.09 7.48 5.70
CA THR A 301 -8.33 6.84 5.27
C THR A 301 -9.36 7.87 4.84
N LEU A 302 -9.55 8.95 5.59
CA LEU A 302 -10.44 10.04 5.16
C LEU A 302 -9.95 10.70 3.87
N GLY A 303 -8.66 11.01 3.77
CA GLY A 303 -8.08 11.66 2.60
C GLY A 303 -8.26 10.81 1.34
N THR A 304 -7.92 9.52 1.42
CA THR A 304 -8.03 8.60 0.29
C THR A 304 -9.48 8.27 -0.04
N LEU A 305 -10.34 8.01 0.95
CA LEU A 305 -11.77 7.77 0.72
C LEU A 305 -12.41 8.96 0.00
N ILE A 306 -12.12 10.20 0.42
CA ILE A 306 -12.63 11.39 -0.26
C ILE A 306 -12.07 11.48 -1.68
N GLY A 307 -10.75 11.40 -1.83
CA GLY A 307 -10.09 11.60 -3.13
C GLY A 307 -10.58 10.60 -4.18
N VAL A 308 -10.62 9.32 -3.83
CA VAL A 308 -11.09 8.26 -4.75
C VAL A 308 -12.59 8.36 -4.97
N SER A 309 -13.38 8.67 -3.95
CA SER A 309 -14.84 8.76 -4.08
C SER A 309 -15.29 9.97 -4.91
N GLU A 310 -14.58 11.10 -4.81
CA GLU A 310 -14.82 12.27 -5.66
C GLU A 310 -14.55 11.92 -7.13
N GLN A 311 -13.39 11.30 -7.42
CA GLN A 311 -13.04 10.82 -8.76
C GLN A 311 -14.05 9.78 -9.29
N ALA A 312 -14.62 8.96 -8.39
CA ALA A 312 -15.64 7.98 -8.73
C ALA A 312 -17.05 8.58 -8.90
N GLY A 313 -17.27 9.85 -8.56
CA GLY A 313 -18.61 10.45 -8.55
C GLY A 313 -19.54 9.81 -7.52
N LEU A 314 -18.99 9.36 -6.39
CA LEU A 314 -19.73 8.70 -5.30
C LEU A 314 -20.18 9.67 -4.20
N ILE A 315 -19.64 10.90 -4.19
CA ILE A 315 -20.04 11.97 -3.28
C ILE A 315 -21.45 12.47 -3.64
N ARG A 316 -22.35 12.45 -2.66
CA ARG A 316 -23.74 12.92 -2.78
C ARG A 316 -23.98 14.00 -1.74
N GLU A 317 -24.48 15.16 -2.16
CA GLU A 317 -24.75 16.29 -1.25
C GLU A 317 -23.54 16.70 -0.39
N GLY A 318 -22.33 16.60 -0.97
CA GLY A 318 -21.08 16.90 -0.29
C GLY A 318 -20.65 15.88 0.77
N LYS A 319 -21.33 14.73 0.88
CA LYS A 319 -21.01 13.65 1.80
C LYS A 319 -20.81 12.32 1.07
N LEU A 320 -19.97 11.45 1.62
CA LEU A 320 -19.87 10.07 1.16
C LEU A 320 -20.89 9.22 1.93
N PRO A 321 -21.86 8.56 1.25
CA PRO A 321 -22.74 7.59 1.91
C PRO A 321 -21.93 6.47 2.58
N ARG A 322 -22.46 5.74 3.55
CA ARG A 322 -21.78 4.56 4.14
C ARG A 322 -20.31 4.76 4.56
N MET A 323 -19.93 5.99 4.92
CA MET A 323 -18.57 6.32 5.30
C MET A 323 -18.14 5.60 6.57
N LYS A 324 -19.06 5.45 7.52
CA LYS A 324 -18.82 4.72 8.77
C LYS A 324 -18.39 3.27 8.48
N GLU A 325 -19.03 2.62 7.52
CA GLU A 325 -18.73 1.26 7.10
C GLU A 325 -17.38 1.17 6.39
N ALA A 326 -17.01 2.19 5.60
CA ALA A 326 -15.70 2.28 4.98
C ALA A 326 -14.58 2.45 6.02
N LEU A 327 -14.75 3.37 6.98
CA LEU A 327 -13.82 3.58 8.09
C LEU A 327 -13.72 2.35 9.00
N LEU A 328 -14.83 1.65 9.23
CA LEU A 328 -14.84 0.42 10.01
C LEU A 328 -14.10 -0.72 9.30
N SER A 329 -14.27 -0.85 7.98
CA SER A 329 -13.49 -1.82 7.17
C SER A 329 -11.99 -1.61 7.36
N ASP A 330 -11.58 -0.35 7.30
CA ASP A 330 -10.20 0.09 7.45
C ASP A 330 -9.65 -0.21 8.85
N ALA A 331 -10.36 0.23 9.89
CA ALA A 331 -9.98 -0.02 11.27
C ALA A 331 -9.87 -1.51 11.62
N ILE A 332 -10.82 -2.33 11.12
CA ILE A 332 -10.74 -3.79 11.28
C ILE A 332 -9.56 -4.36 10.50
N GLY A 333 -9.32 -3.86 9.29
CA GLY A 333 -8.15 -4.18 8.48
C GLY A 333 -6.85 -3.92 9.23
N THR A 334 -6.71 -2.75 9.86
CA THR A 334 -5.54 -2.38 10.67
C THR A 334 -5.36 -3.30 11.88
N THR A 335 -6.43 -3.53 12.65
CA THR A 335 -6.36 -4.43 13.82
C THR A 335 -5.98 -5.85 13.41
N ALA A 336 -6.58 -6.38 12.35
CA ALA A 336 -6.26 -7.71 11.85
C ALA A 336 -4.87 -7.76 11.21
N GLY A 337 -4.44 -6.72 10.50
CA GLY A 337 -3.11 -6.58 9.92
C GLY A 337 -2.03 -6.65 10.98
N ALA A 338 -2.18 -5.88 12.06
CA ALA A 338 -1.27 -5.93 13.22
C ALA A 338 -1.22 -7.32 13.86
N ALA A 339 -2.38 -8.00 13.96
CA ALA A 339 -2.45 -9.37 14.47
C ALA A 339 -1.78 -10.41 13.56
N LEU A 340 -1.86 -10.24 12.24
CA LEU A 340 -1.17 -11.08 11.24
C LEU A 340 0.34 -10.77 11.18
N GLY A 341 0.72 -9.57 11.60
CA GLY A 341 2.11 -9.13 11.66
C GLY A 341 2.54 -8.22 10.51
N THR A 342 1.60 -7.44 9.97
CA THR A 342 1.88 -6.26 9.14
C THR A 342 1.45 -5.00 9.91
N SER A 343 1.90 -3.82 9.48
CA SER A 343 1.45 -2.53 10.01
C SER A 343 0.00 -2.20 9.60
N THR A 344 -0.37 -0.93 9.74
CA THR A 344 -1.69 -0.37 9.46
C THR A 344 -2.17 -0.68 8.05
N VAL A 345 -3.45 -1.08 7.90
CA VAL A 345 -4.09 -1.35 6.62
C VAL A 345 -5.08 -0.22 6.35
N THR A 346 -4.82 0.53 5.29
CA THR A 346 -5.60 1.71 4.95
C THR A 346 -6.14 1.61 3.53
N SER A 347 -7.00 2.56 3.17
CA SER A 347 -7.56 2.73 1.84
C SER A 347 -6.47 3.19 0.88
N PHE A 348 -6.32 2.49 -0.25
CA PHE A 348 -5.28 2.74 -1.23
C PHE A 348 -5.74 3.67 -2.34
N ILE A 349 -4.93 4.69 -2.60
CA ILE A 349 -5.22 5.70 -3.62
C ILE A 349 -5.14 5.14 -5.04
N GLU A 350 -4.39 4.07 -5.26
CA GLU A 350 -4.29 3.32 -6.52
C GLU A 350 -5.65 2.86 -7.04
N SER A 351 -6.65 2.76 -6.15
CA SER A 351 -8.06 2.57 -6.50
C SER A 351 -8.59 3.59 -7.51
N ALA A 352 -8.00 4.79 -7.57
CA ALA A 352 -8.31 5.80 -8.58
C ALA A 352 -8.11 5.26 -10.01
N ALA A 353 -7.11 4.42 -10.26
CA ALA A 353 -6.87 3.84 -11.58
C ALA A 353 -8.00 2.87 -12.00
N GLY A 354 -8.50 2.04 -11.09
CA GLY A 354 -9.66 1.18 -11.36
C GLY A 354 -10.96 1.99 -11.48
N VAL A 355 -11.11 3.03 -10.68
CA VAL A 355 -12.22 3.98 -10.80
C VAL A 355 -12.22 4.69 -12.15
N GLU A 356 -11.06 5.07 -12.69
CA GLU A 356 -10.95 5.64 -14.05
C GLU A 356 -11.34 4.63 -15.14
N GLN A 357 -11.11 3.32 -14.92
CA GLN A 357 -11.62 2.27 -15.80
C GLN A 357 -13.14 2.02 -15.67
N GLY A 358 -13.82 2.73 -14.77
CA GLY A 358 -15.27 2.66 -14.58
C GLY A 358 -15.71 1.82 -13.38
N GLY A 359 -14.80 1.40 -12.50
CA GLY A 359 -15.17 0.75 -11.24
C GLY A 359 -15.97 1.68 -10.35
N ARG A 360 -17.14 1.23 -9.88
CA ARG A 360 -18.06 2.05 -9.07
C ARG A 360 -18.59 1.34 -7.83
N THR A 361 -18.34 0.05 -7.70
CA THR A 361 -18.97 -0.77 -6.64
C THR A 361 -17.95 -1.62 -5.88
N GLY A 362 -18.40 -2.20 -4.76
CA GLY A 362 -17.63 -3.17 -3.99
C GLY A 362 -17.15 -4.39 -4.76
N LEU A 363 -17.70 -4.68 -5.95
CA LEU A 363 -17.21 -5.78 -6.78
C LEU A 363 -15.76 -5.54 -7.23
N THR A 364 -15.38 -4.29 -7.51
CA THR A 364 -13.99 -3.91 -7.79
C THR A 364 -13.07 -4.26 -6.62
N ALA A 365 -13.44 -3.90 -5.38
CA ALA A 365 -12.66 -4.23 -4.18
C ALA A 365 -12.62 -5.75 -3.92
N LEU A 366 -13.71 -6.48 -4.17
CA LEU A 366 -13.75 -7.93 -4.04
C LEU A 366 -12.79 -8.63 -5.02
N VAL A 367 -12.69 -8.14 -6.25
CA VAL A 367 -11.73 -8.65 -7.24
C VAL A 367 -10.30 -8.47 -6.73
N VAL A 368 -9.98 -7.29 -6.19
CA VAL A 368 -8.66 -7.03 -5.58
C VAL A 368 -8.41 -7.98 -4.40
N ALA A 369 -9.41 -8.22 -3.54
CA ALA A 369 -9.29 -9.15 -2.43
C ALA A 369 -8.94 -10.57 -2.90
N VAL A 370 -9.61 -11.06 -3.94
CA VAL A 370 -9.33 -12.36 -4.52
C VAL A 370 -7.94 -12.41 -5.13
N LEU A 371 -7.52 -11.35 -5.83
CA LEU A 371 -6.19 -11.29 -6.46
C LEU A 371 -5.04 -11.27 -5.44
N PHE A 372 -5.24 -10.74 -4.22
CA PHE A 372 -4.26 -10.85 -3.14
C PHE A 372 -4.16 -12.26 -2.54
N LEU A 373 -5.20 -13.10 -2.69
CA LEU A 373 -5.21 -14.48 -2.20
C LEU A 373 -4.63 -15.48 -3.22
N LEU A 374 -4.50 -15.06 -4.48
CA LEU A 374 -3.88 -15.81 -5.57
C LEU A 374 -2.38 -15.54 -5.62
#